data_AF-A0A7V3KYH6-F1
#
_entry.id   AF-A0A7V3KYH6-F1
#
_cell.length_a   1.000
_cell.length_b   1.000
_cell.length_c   1.000
_cell.angle_alpha   90.00
_cell.angle_beta   90.00
_cell.angle_gamma   90.00
#
_symmetry.space_group_name_H-M   'P 1'
#
loop_
_entity.id
_entity.type
_entity.pdbx_description
1 polymer ?
#
loop_
_entity_poly.entity_id
_entity_poly.type
_entity_poly.pdbx_seq_one_letter_code
_entity_poly.pdbx_strand_id
1 'polypeptide(L)'
;QGRVSSIRTANQEIRADAVLLSLGIRPRVELARQADLRLGETGAIWVNERMETSAEDVFAAGDCVESTHLISGKRVWIPLGSTANKQGRVVGINVSGGAAVFPGVLGTAIFKVFDFKVAKTGLNMREAEQAGFSPLSAIVRGYSGAHYYPGMKESVLKVIADQKSGRILGAQAVGEGPSDKFIDVISMALLGRMDCSTLGNADLAYSPPFSPALSPVLVAAHVLQNKREKVFEWITADEVKNKLERAADEFVLLDVREEKEVKEKRIPGSLWIPLGQLEENIGKLDNKKEIAIHCHSGARSYKGYLKLKHKGFKNIKNVDGGILCWPEELKGAL
;
A
#
# COMPACT_ATOMS: atom_id res chain seq x y z
N GLN A 1 -39.32 1.73 26.05
CA GLN A 1 -38.19 0.83 26.40
C GLN A 1 -37.57 0.30 25.12
N GLY A 2 -36.25 0.15 25.04
CA GLY A 2 -35.56 -0.33 23.84
C GLY A 2 -35.12 0.74 22.82
N ARG A 3 -35.31 2.04 23.12
CA ARG A 3 -34.74 3.13 22.30
C ARG A 3 -33.39 3.52 22.86
N VAL A 4 -32.37 3.61 22.01
CA VAL A 4 -31.06 4.12 22.41
C VAL A 4 -31.18 5.61 22.69
N SER A 5 -30.56 6.07 23.79
CA SER A 5 -30.46 7.49 24.16
C SER A 5 -29.01 7.99 24.16
N SER A 6 -28.06 7.10 24.45
CA SER A 6 -26.65 7.44 24.50
C SER A 6 -25.74 6.20 24.44
N ILE A 7 -24.48 6.43 24.08
CA ILE A 7 -23.35 5.51 24.21
C ILE A 7 -22.43 6.05 25.30
N ARG A 8 -22.11 5.24 26.31
CA ARG A 8 -21.11 5.60 27.32
C ARG A 8 -19.77 4.96 26.96
N THR A 9 -18.75 5.80 26.77
CA THR A 9 -17.35 5.41 26.62
C THR A 9 -16.60 5.65 27.93
N ALA A 10 -15.32 5.27 28.02
CA ALA A 10 -14.52 5.49 29.23
C ALA A 10 -14.44 6.97 29.67
N ASN A 11 -14.49 7.90 28.70
CA ASN A 11 -14.20 9.32 28.94
C ASN A 11 -15.40 10.24 28.70
N GLN A 12 -16.50 9.76 28.11
CA GLN A 12 -17.64 10.59 27.75
C GLN A 12 -18.91 9.78 27.48
N GLU A 13 -20.06 10.46 27.60
CA GLU A 13 -21.36 9.98 27.16
C GLU A 13 -21.79 10.72 25.88
N ILE A 14 -22.09 9.97 24.82
CA ILE A 14 -22.45 10.48 23.49
C ILE A 14 -23.93 10.24 23.30
N ARG A 15 -24.75 11.29 23.17
CA ARG A 15 -26.17 11.13 22.86
C ARG A 15 -26.35 10.58 21.45
N ALA A 16 -27.24 9.61 21.30
CA ALA A 16 -27.52 8.98 20.01
C ALA A 16 -28.93 8.37 20.00
N ASP A 17 -29.62 8.49 18.87
CA ASP A 17 -30.92 7.86 18.64
C ASP A 17 -30.81 6.44 18.07
N ALA A 18 -29.65 6.10 17.49
CA ALA A 18 -29.34 4.80 16.90
C ALA A 18 -27.85 4.47 17.03
N VAL A 19 -27.52 3.17 17.06
CA VAL A 19 -26.13 2.67 17.17
C VAL A 19 -25.94 1.55 16.16
N LEU A 20 -24.90 1.67 15.34
CA LEU A 20 -24.46 0.63 14.41
C LEU A 20 -23.22 -0.05 14.97
N LEU A 21 -23.30 -1.35 15.26
CA LEU A 21 -22.18 -2.16 15.73
C LEU A 21 -21.47 -2.82 14.54
N SER A 22 -20.29 -2.33 14.19
CA SER A 22 -19.43 -2.86 13.12
C SER A 22 -18.07 -3.29 13.66
N LEU A 23 -18.07 -4.18 14.65
CA LEU A 23 -16.88 -4.60 15.42
C LEU A 23 -16.07 -5.74 14.77
N GLY A 24 -16.43 -6.14 13.56
CA GLY A 24 -15.89 -7.31 12.87
C GLY A 24 -16.76 -8.56 13.05
N ILE A 25 -16.27 -9.66 12.49
CA ILE A 25 -16.95 -10.97 12.49
C ILE A 25 -16.00 -12.06 12.99
N ARG A 26 -16.54 -13.26 13.24
CA ARG A 26 -15.78 -14.48 13.58
C ARG A 26 -16.28 -15.65 12.73
N PRO A 27 -15.45 -16.66 12.42
CA PRO A 27 -15.90 -17.81 11.66
C PRO A 27 -16.97 -18.58 12.46
N ARG A 28 -18.02 -19.03 11.78
CA ARG A 28 -19.08 -19.86 12.39
C ARG A 28 -18.63 -21.32 12.35
N VAL A 29 -18.26 -21.86 13.50
CA VAL A 29 -17.58 -23.17 13.61
C VAL A 29 -18.26 -24.11 14.61
N GLU A 30 -19.43 -23.75 15.14
CA GLU A 30 -20.12 -24.52 16.17
C GLU A 30 -20.49 -25.93 15.70
N LEU A 31 -21.04 -26.05 14.49
CA LEU A 31 -21.37 -27.35 13.89
C LEU A 31 -20.12 -28.20 13.65
N ALA A 32 -19.08 -27.60 13.09
CA ALA A 32 -17.81 -28.28 12.83
C ALA A 32 -17.18 -28.80 14.12
N ARG A 33 -17.21 -27.99 15.19
CA ARG A 33 -16.72 -28.39 16.52
C ARG A 33 -17.54 -29.52 17.13
N GLN A 34 -18.87 -29.47 17.02
CA GLN A 34 -19.76 -30.54 17.51
C GLN A 34 -19.57 -31.85 16.75
N ALA A 35 -19.19 -31.77 15.47
CA ALA A 35 -18.90 -32.91 14.61
C ALA A 35 -17.42 -33.36 14.66
N ASP A 36 -16.62 -32.84 15.61
CA ASP A 36 -15.19 -33.14 15.77
C ASP A 36 -14.33 -32.89 14.51
N LEU A 37 -14.72 -31.91 13.69
CA LEU A 37 -13.93 -31.46 12.55
C LEU A 37 -12.73 -30.65 13.01
N ARG A 38 -11.60 -30.84 12.34
CA ARG A 38 -10.37 -30.07 12.58
C ARG A 38 -10.63 -28.58 12.35
N LEU A 39 -10.38 -27.78 13.40
CA LEU A 39 -10.22 -26.34 13.28
C LEU A 39 -8.76 -26.01 13.03
N GLY A 40 -8.52 -24.98 12.23
CA GLY A 40 -7.19 -24.50 11.90
C GLY A 40 -6.63 -23.50 12.91
N GLU A 41 -5.40 -23.04 12.68
CA GLU A 41 -4.68 -22.13 13.57
C GLU A 41 -5.38 -20.76 13.70
N THR A 42 -6.21 -20.40 12.73
CA THR A 42 -7.00 -19.17 12.73
C THR A 42 -8.30 -19.29 13.54
N GLY A 43 -8.65 -20.49 13.99
CA GLY A 43 -9.94 -20.80 14.62
C GLY A 43 -11.09 -21.05 13.66
N ALA A 44 -10.88 -20.89 12.34
CA ALA A 44 -11.83 -21.30 11.30
C ALA A 44 -11.68 -22.80 10.97
N ILE A 45 -12.61 -23.37 10.21
CA ILE A 45 -12.57 -24.77 9.78
C ILE A 45 -11.34 -24.98 8.89
N TRP A 46 -10.54 -26.00 9.21
CA TRP A 46 -9.42 -26.39 8.35
C TRP A 46 -9.95 -27.08 7.09
N VAL A 47 -9.37 -26.73 5.94
CA VAL A 47 -9.60 -27.41 4.67
C VAL A 47 -8.29 -27.63 3.91
N ASN A 48 -8.25 -28.70 3.12
CA ASN A 48 -7.20 -28.90 2.13
C ASN A 48 -7.46 -28.09 0.84
N GLU A 49 -6.60 -28.21 -0.17
CA GLU A 49 -6.72 -27.47 -1.43
C GLU A 49 -7.96 -27.88 -2.26
N ARG A 50 -8.53 -29.06 -2.01
CA ARG A 50 -9.78 -29.54 -2.62
C ARG A 50 -11.03 -29.06 -1.88
N MET A 51 -10.86 -28.22 -0.85
CA MET A 51 -11.93 -27.72 0.04
C MET A 51 -12.57 -28.82 0.92
N GLU A 52 -11.89 -29.95 1.09
CA GLU A 52 -12.31 -31.05 1.97
C GLU A 52 -11.92 -30.73 3.41
N THR A 53 -12.80 -31.06 4.35
CA THR A 53 -12.54 -30.96 5.79
C THR A 53 -11.71 -32.16 6.27
N SER A 54 -11.59 -32.37 7.59
CA SER A 54 -10.97 -33.57 8.14
C SER A 54 -11.86 -34.82 8.10
N ALA A 55 -13.14 -34.67 7.79
CA ALA A 55 -14.06 -35.80 7.64
C ALA A 55 -14.24 -36.14 6.16
N GLU A 56 -14.38 -37.44 5.88
CA GLU A 56 -14.70 -37.98 4.56
C GLU A 56 -16.05 -37.44 4.08
N ASP A 57 -16.15 -37.14 2.78
CA ASP A 57 -17.34 -36.59 2.12
C ASP A 57 -17.90 -35.27 2.68
N VAL A 58 -17.17 -34.60 3.57
CA VAL A 58 -17.55 -33.29 4.14
C VAL A 58 -16.64 -32.18 3.61
N PHE A 59 -17.25 -31.21 2.95
CA PHE A 59 -16.60 -30.02 2.39
C PHE A 59 -16.99 -28.76 3.16
N ALA A 60 -16.13 -27.74 3.13
CA ALA A 60 -16.43 -26.42 3.68
C ALA A 60 -15.86 -25.31 2.79
N ALA A 61 -16.53 -24.17 2.75
CA ALA A 61 -16.13 -23.02 1.94
C ALA A 61 -16.68 -21.71 2.52
N GLY A 62 -16.09 -20.59 2.11
CA GLY A 62 -16.50 -19.25 2.52
C GLY A 62 -15.96 -18.85 3.88
N ASP A 63 -16.67 -17.95 4.56
CA ASP A 63 -16.16 -17.27 5.74
C ASP A 63 -16.02 -18.19 6.98
N CYS A 64 -16.43 -19.45 6.90
CA CYS A 64 -16.22 -20.43 7.96
C CYS A 64 -14.88 -21.18 7.86
N VAL A 65 -14.15 -21.07 6.75
CA VAL A 65 -12.87 -21.80 6.55
C VAL A 65 -11.66 -20.88 6.60
N GLU A 66 -10.51 -21.45 6.95
CA GLU A 66 -9.23 -20.78 6.73
C GLU A 66 -8.68 -21.02 5.32
N SER A 67 -7.73 -20.21 4.89
CA SER A 67 -7.09 -20.31 3.57
C SER A 67 -5.58 -20.11 3.69
N THR A 68 -4.84 -20.54 2.68
CA THR A 68 -3.40 -20.26 2.60
C THR A 68 -3.17 -18.90 1.96
N HIS A 69 -2.34 -18.04 2.56
CA HIS A 69 -1.93 -16.78 1.94
C HIS A 69 -0.79 -17.04 0.94
N LEU A 70 -0.99 -16.72 -0.33
CA LEU A 70 -0.08 -17.14 -1.42
C LEU A 70 1.34 -16.54 -1.35
N ILE A 71 1.50 -15.41 -0.65
CA ILE A 71 2.81 -14.77 -0.49
C ILE A 71 3.59 -15.30 0.73
N SER A 72 2.96 -15.32 1.91
CA SER A 72 3.61 -15.74 3.16
C SER A 72 3.56 -17.25 3.41
N GLY A 73 2.69 -17.99 2.72
CA GLY A 73 2.46 -19.42 2.94
C GLY A 73 1.69 -19.75 4.23
N LYS A 74 1.36 -18.75 5.04
CA LYS A 74 0.68 -18.95 6.34
C LYS A 74 -0.82 -19.19 6.16
N ARG A 75 -1.42 -19.88 7.12
CA ARG A 75 -2.89 -19.97 7.25
C ARG A 75 -3.44 -18.61 7.68
N VAL A 76 -4.49 -18.16 7.01
CA VAL A 76 -5.14 -16.87 7.22
C VAL A 76 -6.65 -17.01 7.12
N TRP A 77 -7.36 -16.14 7.83
CA TRP A 77 -8.80 -16.01 7.74
C TRP A 77 -9.15 -14.62 7.18
N ILE A 78 -9.57 -14.58 5.91
CA ILE A 78 -9.87 -13.35 5.18
C ILE A 78 -11.27 -13.49 4.56
N PRO A 79 -12.33 -13.14 5.30
CA PRO A 79 -13.71 -13.36 4.89
C PRO A 79 -14.11 -12.38 3.78
N LEU A 80 -14.12 -12.88 2.54
CA LEU A 80 -14.42 -12.10 1.33
C LEU A 80 -15.36 -12.90 0.43
N GLY A 81 -16.44 -12.27 -0.02
CA GLY A 81 -17.41 -12.91 -0.91
C GLY A 81 -16.81 -13.42 -2.23
N SER A 82 -15.77 -12.75 -2.75
CA SER A 82 -15.04 -13.18 -3.96
C SER A 82 -14.29 -14.50 -3.73
N THR A 83 -13.71 -14.69 -2.55
CA THR A 83 -13.07 -15.96 -2.14
C THR A 83 -14.12 -17.05 -1.97
N ALA A 84 -15.22 -16.75 -1.27
CA ALA A 84 -16.30 -17.70 -1.03
C ALA A 84 -16.88 -18.28 -2.34
N ASN A 85 -17.08 -17.46 -3.37
CA ASN A 85 -17.55 -17.92 -4.68
C ASN A 85 -16.55 -18.87 -5.37
N LYS A 86 -15.25 -18.57 -5.32
CA LYS A 86 -14.20 -19.43 -5.92
C LYS A 86 -14.12 -20.78 -5.20
N GLN A 87 -14.17 -20.75 -3.86
CA GLN A 87 -14.18 -21.95 -3.04
C GLN A 87 -15.44 -22.80 -3.27
N GLY A 88 -16.62 -22.18 -3.32
CA GLY A 88 -17.88 -22.86 -3.61
C GLY A 88 -17.87 -23.55 -4.99
N ARG A 89 -17.25 -22.92 -6.00
CA ARG A 89 -17.05 -23.57 -7.31
C ARG A 89 -16.18 -24.83 -7.21
N VAL A 90 -15.11 -24.79 -6.41
CA VAL A 90 -14.25 -25.96 -6.19
C VAL A 90 -15.01 -27.08 -5.49
N VAL A 91 -15.76 -26.75 -4.42
CA VAL A 91 -16.64 -27.71 -3.73
C VAL A 91 -17.64 -28.33 -4.69
N GLY A 92 -18.36 -27.54 -5.48
CA GLY A 92 -19.36 -28.06 -6.41
C GLY A 92 -18.79 -29.04 -7.45
N ILE A 93 -17.57 -28.78 -7.94
CA ILE A 93 -16.88 -29.69 -8.85
C ILE A 93 -16.49 -30.99 -8.15
N ASN A 94 -15.93 -30.90 -6.95
CA ASN A 94 -15.37 -32.06 -6.25
C ASN A 94 -16.45 -32.99 -5.70
N VAL A 95 -17.57 -32.44 -5.20
CA VAL A 95 -18.74 -33.24 -4.80
C VAL A 95 -19.37 -33.97 -5.99
N SER A 96 -19.17 -33.46 -7.21
CA SER A 96 -19.64 -34.09 -8.46
C SER A 96 -18.63 -35.07 -9.08
N GLY A 97 -17.58 -35.47 -8.36
CA GLY A 97 -16.55 -36.42 -8.82
C GLY A 97 -15.36 -35.77 -9.56
N GLY A 98 -15.24 -34.43 -9.52
CA GLY A 98 -14.09 -33.71 -10.09
C GLY A 98 -12.86 -33.66 -9.18
N ALA A 99 -11.83 -32.93 -9.65
CA ALA A 99 -10.55 -32.77 -8.96
C ALA A 99 -10.04 -31.31 -9.00
N ALA A 100 -10.93 -30.34 -8.81
CA ALA A 100 -10.58 -28.93 -8.73
C ALA A 100 -9.84 -28.58 -7.43
N VAL A 101 -9.00 -27.55 -7.50
CA VAL A 101 -8.25 -27.04 -6.34
C VAL A 101 -8.38 -25.53 -6.20
N PHE A 102 -8.27 -25.05 -4.96
CA PHE A 102 -8.17 -23.64 -4.61
C PHE A 102 -6.80 -23.38 -3.95
N PRO A 103 -5.87 -22.69 -4.64
CA PRO A 103 -4.49 -22.58 -4.16
C PRO A 103 -4.31 -21.65 -2.96
N GLY A 104 -5.29 -20.78 -2.68
CA GLY A 104 -5.24 -19.81 -1.60
C GLY A 104 -5.64 -18.40 -2.02
N VAL A 105 -5.31 -17.44 -1.17
CA VAL A 105 -5.74 -16.04 -1.28
C VAL A 105 -4.56 -15.06 -1.27
N LEU A 106 -4.75 -13.91 -1.91
CA LEU A 106 -3.85 -12.75 -1.81
C LEU A 106 -4.35 -11.70 -0.81
N GLY A 107 -5.58 -11.83 -0.29
CA GLY A 107 -6.20 -10.79 0.51
C GLY A 107 -6.49 -9.50 -0.26
N THR A 108 -6.79 -9.61 -1.57
CA THR A 108 -7.21 -8.47 -2.38
C THR A 108 -8.56 -7.94 -1.90
N ALA A 109 -8.61 -6.67 -1.52
CA ALA A 109 -9.82 -6.02 -1.04
C ALA A 109 -9.86 -4.56 -1.50
N ILE A 110 -11.06 -4.04 -1.72
CA ILE A 110 -11.32 -2.66 -2.06
C ILE A 110 -12.65 -2.22 -1.42
N PHE A 111 -12.70 -1.00 -0.92
CA PHE A 111 -13.93 -0.38 -0.44
C PHE A 111 -13.95 1.12 -0.76
N LYS A 112 -15.16 1.69 -0.73
CA LYS A 112 -15.43 3.10 -1.03
C LYS A 112 -15.53 3.89 0.27
N VAL A 113 -14.86 5.05 0.33
CA VAL A 113 -14.95 6.03 1.42
C VAL A 113 -15.28 7.38 0.79
N PHE A 114 -16.56 7.77 0.80
CA PHE A 114 -17.03 8.91 0.00
C PHE A 114 -16.55 8.77 -1.46
N ASP A 115 -15.84 9.73 -2.02
CA ASP A 115 -15.32 9.65 -3.40
C ASP A 115 -14.03 8.86 -3.53
N PHE A 116 -13.44 8.43 -2.42
CA PHE A 116 -12.18 7.69 -2.40
C PHE A 116 -12.41 6.20 -2.56
N LYS A 117 -11.51 5.56 -3.30
CA LYS A 117 -11.30 4.12 -3.32
C LYS A 117 -10.12 3.83 -2.39
N VAL A 118 -10.27 2.83 -1.52
CA VAL A 118 -9.18 2.33 -0.66
C VAL A 118 -9.02 0.85 -0.95
N ALA A 119 -7.84 0.46 -1.41
CA ALA A 119 -7.61 -0.89 -1.94
C ALA A 119 -6.26 -1.46 -1.46
N LYS A 120 -6.20 -2.78 -1.32
CA LYS A 120 -4.97 -3.53 -1.03
C LYS A 120 -4.93 -4.88 -1.73
N THR A 121 -3.74 -5.42 -1.90
CA THR A 121 -3.49 -6.84 -2.21
C THR A 121 -2.15 -7.28 -1.63
N GLY A 122 -2.00 -8.54 -1.26
CA GLY A 122 -0.79 -9.09 -0.67
C GLY A 122 -0.49 -8.55 0.74
N LEU A 123 0.80 -8.53 1.06
CA LEU A 123 1.34 -8.18 2.38
C LEU A 123 1.59 -6.68 2.49
N ASN A 124 1.26 -6.08 3.63
CA ASN A 124 1.79 -4.78 4.04
C ASN A 124 3.24 -4.91 4.59
N MET A 125 3.89 -3.80 4.93
CA MET A 125 5.29 -3.80 5.41
C MET A 125 5.49 -4.71 6.64
N ARG A 126 4.62 -4.57 7.64
CA ARG A 126 4.67 -5.36 8.88
C ARG A 126 4.40 -6.84 8.62
N GLU A 127 3.41 -7.16 7.79
CA GLU A 127 3.09 -8.53 7.40
C GLU A 127 4.25 -9.18 6.63
N ALA A 128 4.95 -8.42 5.78
CA ALA A 128 6.12 -8.89 5.04
C ALA A 128 7.32 -9.17 5.95
N GLU A 129 7.63 -8.28 6.91
CA GLU A 129 8.66 -8.50 7.93
C GLU A 129 8.35 -9.76 8.77
N GLN A 130 7.11 -9.89 9.24
CA GLN A 130 6.66 -11.06 10.00
C GLN A 130 6.67 -12.37 9.20
N ALA A 131 6.66 -12.28 7.87
CA ALA A 131 6.80 -13.41 6.96
C ALA A 131 8.27 -13.71 6.61
N GLY A 132 9.23 -12.97 7.17
CA GLY A 132 10.68 -13.20 6.99
C GLY A 132 11.29 -12.52 5.77
N PHE A 133 10.55 -11.62 5.11
CA PHE A 133 11.09 -10.81 4.02
C PHE A 133 11.90 -9.62 4.55
N SER A 134 12.71 -9.02 3.67
CA SER A 134 13.35 -7.72 3.92
C SER A 134 12.64 -6.65 3.08
N PRO A 135 11.46 -6.15 3.49
CA PRO A 135 10.65 -5.35 2.59
C PRO A 135 11.20 -3.95 2.37
N LEU A 136 11.07 -3.48 1.13
CA LEU A 136 11.13 -2.07 0.77
C LEU A 136 9.80 -1.64 0.13
N SER A 137 9.54 -0.34 0.13
CA SER A 137 8.37 0.20 -0.56
C SER A 137 8.72 1.34 -1.51
N ALA A 138 7.90 1.50 -2.55
CA ALA A 138 7.84 2.70 -3.37
C ALA A 138 6.45 3.31 -3.25
N ILE A 139 6.40 4.62 -3.05
CA ILE A 139 5.15 5.39 -3.00
C ILE A 139 5.16 6.34 -4.17
N VAL A 140 4.16 6.21 -5.04
CA VAL A 140 4.05 6.99 -6.28
C VAL A 140 2.66 7.58 -6.42
N ARG A 141 2.61 8.75 -7.04
CA ARG A 141 1.38 9.39 -7.47
C ARG A 141 0.95 8.83 -8.82
N GLY A 142 -0.30 8.43 -8.95
CA GLY A 142 -0.84 7.85 -10.17
C GLY A 142 -2.15 8.50 -10.60
N TYR A 143 -2.35 8.62 -11.91
CA TYR A 143 -3.55 9.23 -12.49
C TYR A 143 -4.30 8.25 -13.37
N SER A 144 -5.60 8.50 -13.54
CA SER A 144 -6.46 7.75 -14.47
C SER A 144 -6.16 8.01 -15.94
N GLY A 145 -5.32 8.98 -16.30
CA GLY A 145 -4.98 9.36 -17.68
C GLY A 145 -3.62 10.05 -17.80
N ALA A 146 -3.27 10.47 -19.01
CA ALA A 146 -2.07 11.27 -19.30
C ALA A 146 -2.27 12.73 -18.90
N HIS A 147 -1.22 13.37 -18.34
CA HIS A 147 -1.27 14.68 -17.67
C HIS A 147 -1.97 15.84 -18.43
N TYR A 148 -2.09 15.77 -19.76
CA TYR A 148 -2.77 16.77 -20.60
C TYR A 148 -4.24 16.44 -20.90
N TYR A 149 -4.72 15.25 -20.55
CA TYR A 149 -6.09 14.80 -20.81
C TYR A 149 -7.05 15.30 -19.71
N PRO A 150 -8.22 15.85 -20.04
CA PRO A 150 -9.12 16.42 -19.04
C PRO A 150 -9.73 15.37 -18.09
N GLY A 151 -10.10 15.81 -16.88
CA GLY A 151 -10.90 15.00 -15.95
C GLY A 151 -10.17 13.88 -15.24
N MET A 152 -8.84 13.85 -15.27
CA MET A 152 -8.07 12.84 -14.56
C MET A 152 -8.27 12.92 -13.05
N LYS A 153 -8.43 11.75 -12.43
CA LYS A 153 -8.45 11.59 -10.98
C LYS A 153 -7.19 10.89 -10.51
N GLU A 154 -6.82 11.14 -9.26
CA GLU A 154 -5.56 10.72 -8.67
C GLU A 154 -5.75 9.57 -7.68
N SER A 155 -4.76 8.67 -7.62
CA SER A 155 -4.55 7.78 -6.49
C SER A 155 -3.06 7.71 -6.13
N VAL A 156 -2.77 7.62 -4.83
CA VAL A 156 -1.45 7.26 -4.32
C VAL A 156 -1.34 5.74 -4.31
N LEU A 157 -0.27 5.22 -4.87
CA LEU A 157 0.05 3.79 -4.93
C LEU A 157 1.31 3.53 -4.11
N LYS A 158 1.21 2.63 -3.14
CA LYS A 158 2.35 2.03 -2.43
C LYS A 158 2.53 0.61 -2.91
N VAL A 159 3.70 0.27 -3.44
CA VAL A 159 4.09 -1.10 -3.81
C VAL A 159 5.21 -1.56 -2.89
N ILE A 160 5.16 -2.83 -2.46
CA ILE A 160 6.10 -3.45 -1.53
C ILE A 160 6.79 -4.61 -2.24
N ALA A 161 8.12 -4.68 -2.12
CA ALA A 161 8.92 -5.77 -2.66
C ALA A 161 9.95 -6.24 -1.63
N ASP A 162 10.42 -7.47 -1.78
CA ASP A 162 11.55 -7.98 -1.01
C ASP A 162 12.88 -7.42 -1.54
N GLN A 163 13.73 -6.90 -0.66
CA GLN A 163 14.99 -6.27 -1.03
C GLN A 163 15.95 -7.25 -1.67
N LYS A 164 16.01 -8.48 -1.14
CA LYS A 164 16.95 -9.50 -1.60
C LYS A 164 16.55 -10.01 -2.99
N SER A 165 15.34 -10.54 -3.12
CA SER A 165 14.89 -11.18 -4.35
C SER A 165 14.30 -10.22 -5.38
N GLY A 166 13.77 -9.06 -4.97
CA GLY A 166 13.01 -8.17 -5.84
C GLY A 166 11.58 -8.59 -6.06
N ARG A 167 11.14 -9.71 -5.46
CA ARG A 167 9.77 -10.21 -5.58
C ARG A 167 8.78 -9.18 -5.06
N ILE A 168 7.71 -8.92 -5.82
CA ILE A 168 6.59 -8.09 -5.36
C ILE A 168 5.83 -8.85 -4.27
N LEU A 169 5.54 -8.18 -3.15
CA LEU A 169 4.93 -8.78 -1.95
C LEU A 169 3.52 -8.27 -1.67
N GLY A 170 3.22 -7.03 -2.07
CA GLY A 170 1.91 -6.43 -1.87
C GLY A 170 1.84 -5.00 -2.38
N ALA A 171 0.62 -4.45 -2.36
CA ALA A 171 0.37 -3.05 -2.65
C ALA A 171 -0.85 -2.52 -1.92
N GLN A 172 -0.88 -1.20 -1.78
CA GLN A 172 -1.98 -0.42 -1.25
C GLN A 172 -2.21 0.79 -2.16
N ALA A 173 -3.46 1.13 -2.42
CA ALA A 173 -3.81 2.31 -3.22
C ALA A 173 -4.96 3.08 -2.57
N VAL A 174 -4.88 4.41 -2.61
CA VAL A 174 -5.92 5.30 -2.10
C VAL A 174 -6.09 6.53 -2.98
N GLY A 175 -7.34 6.89 -3.30
CA GLY A 175 -7.69 8.13 -3.99
C GLY A 175 -8.96 8.01 -4.80
N GLU A 176 -9.39 9.10 -5.43
CA GLU A 176 -10.56 9.09 -6.32
C GLU A 176 -10.27 8.46 -7.71
N GLY A 177 -8.99 8.30 -8.03
CA GLY A 177 -8.47 7.77 -9.29
C GLY A 177 -8.50 6.24 -9.41
N PRO A 178 -7.54 5.66 -10.16
CA PRO A 178 -7.62 4.27 -10.60
C PRO A 178 -7.00 3.28 -9.59
N SER A 179 -7.39 3.38 -8.31
CA SER A 179 -6.90 2.47 -7.24
C SER A 179 -7.27 1.01 -7.50
N ASP A 180 -8.45 0.76 -8.06
CA ASP A 180 -8.91 -0.53 -8.58
C ASP A 180 -7.94 -1.10 -9.62
N LYS A 181 -7.67 -0.36 -10.70
CA LYS A 181 -6.77 -0.79 -11.77
C LYS A 181 -5.37 -1.10 -11.24
N PHE A 182 -4.84 -0.26 -10.34
CA PHE A 182 -3.51 -0.50 -9.77
C PHE A 182 -3.45 -1.80 -8.96
N ILE A 183 -4.44 -2.03 -8.11
CA ILE A 183 -4.47 -3.22 -7.26
C ILE A 183 -4.73 -4.48 -8.07
N ASP A 184 -5.57 -4.44 -9.11
CA ASP A 184 -5.80 -5.60 -9.97
C ASP A 184 -4.53 -5.99 -10.73
N VAL A 185 -3.80 -5.03 -11.31
CA VAL A 185 -2.52 -5.29 -11.98
C VAL A 185 -1.49 -5.88 -11.01
N ILE A 186 -1.35 -5.30 -9.81
CA ILE A 186 -0.43 -5.85 -8.80
C ILE A 186 -0.89 -7.25 -8.35
N SER A 187 -2.19 -7.51 -8.21
CA SER A 187 -2.69 -8.83 -7.82
C SER A 187 -2.31 -9.92 -8.83
N MET A 188 -2.31 -9.58 -10.12
CA MET A 188 -1.83 -10.47 -11.18
C MET A 188 -0.30 -10.64 -11.12
N ALA A 189 0.45 -9.57 -10.83
CA ALA A 189 1.90 -9.66 -10.63
C ALA A 189 2.27 -10.55 -9.43
N LEU A 190 1.51 -10.47 -8.33
CA LEU A 190 1.66 -11.33 -7.16
C LEU A 190 1.39 -12.80 -7.49
N LEU A 191 0.30 -13.07 -8.23
CA LEU A 191 -0.05 -14.41 -8.68
C LEU A 191 1.03 -15.00 -9.60
N GLY A 192 1.55 -14.18 -10.52
CA GLY A 192 2.65 -14.51 -11.42
C GLY A 192 4.03 -14.51 -10.77
N ARG A 193 4.12 -14.24 -9.46
CA ARG A 193 5.38 -14.18 -8.68
C ARG A 193 6.43 -13.24 -9.31
N MET A 194 5.98 -12.16 -9.94
CA MET A 194 6.86 -11.21 -10.62
C MET A 194 7.79 -10.50 -9.63
N ASP A 195 8.98 -10.14 -10.11
CA ASP A 195 9.91 -9.23 -9.44
C ASP A 195 9.81 -7.80 -9.99
N CYS A 196 10.54 -6.86 -9.39
CA CYS A 196 10.56 -5.45 -9.81
C CYS A 196 10.92 -5.27 -11.29
N SER A 197 11.86 -6.09 -11.82
CA SER A 197 12.30 -6.00 -13.20
C SER A 197 11.20 -6.47 -14.16
N THR A 198 10.62 -7.63 -13.89
CA THR A 198 9.52 -8.20 -14.67
C THR A 198 8.31 -7.27 -14.67
N LEU A 199 7.91 -6.76 -13.50
CA LEU A 199 6.80 -5.82 -13.39
C LEU A 199 7.10 -4.50 -14.12
N GLY A 200 8.32 -3.97 -14.02
CA GLY A 200 8.72 -2.72 -14.69
C GLY A 200 8.66 -2.80 -16.22
N ASN A 201 8.87 -3.99 -16.79
CA ASN A 201 8.83 -4.24 -18.23
C ASN A 201 7.46 -4.75 -18.73
N ALA A 202 6.44 -4.81 -17.88
CA ALA A 202 5.13 -5.31 -18.29
C ALA A 202 4.47 -4.39 -19.34
N ASP A 203 3.92 -5.00 -20.38
CA ASP A 203 3.19 -4.29 -21.44
C ASP A 203 1.73 -4.01 -20.99
N LEU A 204 1.48 -2.78 -20.54
CA LEU A 204 0.19 -2.33 -20.04
C LEU A 204 -0.53 -1.44 -21.04
N ALA A 205 -1.83 -1.63 -21.18
CA ALA A 205 -2.66 -0.84 -22.09
C ALA A 205 -2.54 0.68 -21.83
N TYR A 206 -2.28 1.43 -22.90
CA TYR A 206 -2.10 2.88 -22.86
C TYR A 206 -2.92 3.56 -23.96
N SER A 207 -3.69 4.56 -23.54
CA SER A 207 -4.00 5.74 -24.33
C SER A 207 -4.30 6.91 -23.36
N PRO A 208 -4.25 8.17 -23.84
CA PRO A 208 -4.33 9.34 -22.96
C PRO A 208 -5.50 9.38 -21.96
N PRO A 209 -6.72 8.90 -22.28
CA PRO A 209 -7.82 8.86 -21.31
C PRO A 209 -7.65 7.87 -20.16
N PHE A 210 -6.81 6.84 -20.31
CA PHE A 210 -6.80 5.67 -19.42
C PHE A 210 -5.51 5.47 -18.64
N SER A 211 -4.37 6.00 -19.10
CA SER A 211 -3.10 5.89 -18.38
C SER A 211 -2.11 6.96 -18.84
N PRO A 212 -1.16 7.40 -17.99
CA PRO A 212 0.09 7.96 -18.46
C PRO A 212 0.88 6.96 -19.32
N ALA A 213 1.77 7.47 -20.17
CA ALA A 213 2.62 6.65 -21.05
C ALA A 213 3.46 5.63 -20.28
N LEU A 214 3.97 6.04 -19.11
CA LEU A 214 4.53 5.11 -18.13
C LEU A 214 3.52 4.96 -16.99
N SER A 215 2.84 3.81 -16.94
CA SER A 215 1.84 3.52 -15.91
C SER A 215 2.46 3.68 -14.50
N PRO A 216 1.73 4.24 -13.53
CA PRO A 216 2.20 4.38 -12.15
C PRO A 216 2.66 3.06 -11.51
N VAL A 217 2.09 1.93 -11.93
CA VAL A 217 2.54 0.59 -11.49
C VAL A 217 3.98 0.32 -11.95
N LEU A 218 4.30 0.62 -13.22
CA LEU A 218 5.64 0.46 -13.78
C LEU A 218 6.63 1.43 -13.12
N VAL A 219 6.21 2.68 -12.89
CA VAL A 219 7.01 3.67 -12.14
C VAL A 219 7.36 3.16 -10.75
N ALA A 220 6.41 2.60 -10.01
CA ALA A 220 6.66 2.04 -8.69
C ALA A 220 7.69 0.89 -8.75
N ALA A 221 7.57 0.01 -9.73
CA ALA A 221 8.53 -1.08 -9.95
C ALA A 221 9.95 -0.56 -10.24
N HIS A 222 10.09 0.47 -11.09
CA HIS A 222 11.38 1.12 -11.36
C HIS A 222 11.96 1.81 -10.11
N VAL A 223 11.14 2.47 -9.29
CA VAL A 223 11.59 3.06 -8.03
C VAL A 223 12.09 1.96 -7.07
N LEU A 224 11.36 0.86 -6.94
CA LEU A 224 11.80 -0.29 -6.13
C LEU A 224 13.12 -0.87 -6.65
N GLN A 225 13.27 -1.01 -7.98
CA GLN A 225 14.52 -1.50 -8.58
C GLN A 225 15.69 -0.58 -8.26
N ASN A 226 15.53 0.74 -8.47
CA ASN A 226 16.56 1.73 -8.16
C ASN A 226 16.97 1.72 -6.69
N LYS A 227 16.04 1.50 -5.76
CA LYS A 227 16.34 1.36 -4.33
C LYS A 227 17.10 0.09 -4.02
N ARG A 228 16.71 -1.04 -4.61
CA ARG A 228 17.41 -2.33 -4.45
C ARG A 228 18.85 -2.25 -4.94
N GLU A 229 19.06 -1.59 -6.07
CA GLU A 229 20.37 -1.38 -6.68
C GLU A 229 21.16 -0.22 -6.04
N LYS A 230 20.59 0.47 -5.04
CA LYS A 230 21.19 1.63 -4.37
C LYS A 230 21.64 2.73 -5.33
N VAL A 231 20.85 2.96 -6.39
CA VAL A 231 21.08 4.05 -7.36
C VAL A 231 20.96 5.42 -6.69
N PHE A 232 20.10 5.51 -5.67
CA PHE A 232 19.94 6.69 -4.83
C PHE A 232 19.67 6.33 -3.38
N GLU A 233 19.99 7.27 -2.48
CA GLU A 233 19.66 7.19 -1.06
C GLU A 233 18.29 7.82 -0.80
N TRP A 234 17.51 7.22 0.10
CA TRP A 234 16.18 7.69 0.46
C TRP A 234 15.98 7.73 1.97
N ILE A 235 14.92 8.41 2.38
CA ILE A 235 14.50 8.51 3.78
C ILE A 235 12.97 8.58 3.84
N THR A 236 12.37 7.98 4.86
CA THR A 236 10.92 8.04 5.07
C THR A 236 10.51 9.36 5.72
N ALA A 237 9.24 9.75 5.56
CA ALA A 237 8.72 10.97 6.19
C ALA A 237 8.79 10.90 7.73
N ASP A 238 8.59 9.73 8.33
CA ASP A 238 8.73 9.51 9.78
C ASP A 238 10.17 9.72 10.26
N GLU A 239 11.17 9.21 9.52
CA GLU A 239 12.58 9.43 9.83
C GLU A 239 12.97 10.91 9.68
N VAL A 240 12.43 11.61 8.68
CA VAL A 240 12.62 13.06 8.52
C VAL A 240 12.05 13.81 9.72
N LYS A 241 10.83 13.50 10.15
CA LYS A 241 10.21 14.12 11.33
C LYS A 241 11.09 13.94 12.58
N ASN A 242 11.51 12.71 12.85
CA ASN A 242 12.40 12.42 13.99
C ASN A 242 13.72 13.20 13.91
N LYS A 243 14.29 13.40 12.71
CA LYS A 243 15.52 14.18 12.51
C LYS A 243 15.30 15.68 12.73
N LEU A 244 14.18 16.24 12.27
CA LEU A 244 13.83 17.64 12.53
C LEU A 244 13.69 17.93 14.03
N GLU A 245 13.17 16.97 14.80
CA GLU A 245 13.00 17.12 16.26
C GLU A 245 14.32 16.96 17.04
N ARG A 246 15.24 16.12 16.59
CA ARG A 246 16.43 15.69 17.37
C ARG A 246 17.76 16.27 16.91
N ALA A 247 17.87 16.70 15.65
CA ALA A 247 19.14 17.04 15.02
C ALA A 247 19.01 18.21 14.04
N ALA A 248 18.17 19.21 14.37
CA ALA A 248 17.87 20.34 13.50
C ALA A 248 19.13 21.11 13.02
N ASP A 249 20.20 21.13 13.83
CA ASP A 249 21.42 21.86 13.48
C ASP A 249 22.30 21.15 12.43
N GLU A 250 22.18 19.82 12.28
CA GLU A 250 22.99 19.01 11.35
C GLU A 250 22.19 18.50 10.13
N PHE A 251 20.91 18.80 10.09
CA PHE A 251 19.96 18.28 9.11
C PHE A 251 19.21 19.39 8.38
N VAL A 252 19.06 19.27 7.07
CA VAL A 252 18.29 20.19 6.24
C VAL A 252 17.19 19.41 5.52
N LEU A 253 15.94 19.78 5.78
CA LEU A 253 14.82 19.37 4.93
C LEU A 253 14.63 20.40 3.81
N LEU A 254 14.91 20.02 2.57
CA LEU A 254 14.79 20.88 1.39
C LEU A 254 13.46 20.64 0.66
N ASP A 255 12.61 21.66 0.59
CA ASP A 255 11.36 21.68 -0.17
C ASP A 255 11.60 22.28 -1.56
N VAL A 256 11.42 21.47 -2.61
CA VAL A 256 11.58 21.92 -4.01
C VAL A 256 10.27 22.10 -4.77
N ARG A 257 9.15 22.22 -4.06
CA ARG A 257 7.84 22.51 -4.65
C ARG A 257 7.75 23.97 -5.13
N GLU A 258 6.73 24.23 -5.95
CA GLU A 258 6.43 25.56 -6.44
C GLU A 258 5.81 26.44 -5.35
N GLU A 259 5.92 27.77 -5.52
CA GLU A 259 5.49 28.76 -4.53
C GLU A 259 4.03 28.57 -4.08
N LYS A 260 3.11 28.30 -5.02
CA LYS A 260 1.70 28.06 -4.70
C LYS A 260 1.49 26.88 -3.74
N GLU A 261 2.21 25.78 -3.96
CA GLU A 261 2.09 24.57 -3.13
C GLU A 261 2.61 24.80 -1.71
N VAL A 262 3.68 25.60 -1.58
CA VAL A 262 4.31 25.91 -0.29
C VAL A 262 3.49 26.92 0.51
N LYS A 263 2.87 27.90 -0.16
CA LYS A 263 1.91 28.83 0.45
C LYS A 263 0.63 28.14 0.91
N GLU A 264 0.23 27.06 0.25
CA GLU A 264 -0.92 26.27 0.69
C GLU A 264 -0.58 25.48 1.96
N LYS A 265 0.44 24.63 1.91
CA LYS A 265 0.89 23.81 3.05
C LYS A 265 2.40 23.57 2.97
N ARG A 266 3.10 23.64 4.11
CA ARG A 266 4.55 23.41 4.20
C ARG A 266 4.88 22.61 5.45
N ILE A 267 5.89 21.74 5.33
CA ILE A 267 6.47 21.07 6.49
C ILE A 267 7.24 22.11 7.32
N PRO A 268 6.91 22.31 8.61
CA PRO A 268 7.63 23.23 9.47
C PRO A 268 9.14 22.93 9.51
N GLY A 269 9.97 23.96 9.48
CA GLY A 269 11.43 23.81 9.50
C GLY A 269 12.07 23.43 8.17
N SER A 270 11.30 23.23 7.08
CA SER A 270 11.90 23.01 5.76
C SER A 270 12.54 24.29 5.22
N LEU A 271 13.64 24.18 4.46
CA LEU A 271 14.21 25.22 3.62
C LEU A 271 13.55 25.13 2.24
N TRP A 272 13.00 26.23 1.72
CA TRP A 272 12.31 26.23 0.42
C TRP A 272 13.21 26.81 -0.68
N ILE A 273 13.45 26.02 -1.73
CA ILE A 273 14.11 26.43 -2.96
C ILE A 273 13.43 25.69 -4.12
N PRO A 274 12.63 26.36 -4.98
CA PRO A 274 11.97 25.71 -6.12
C PRO A 274 12.95 24.94 -7.00
N LEU A 275 12.52 23.80 -7.54
CA LEU A 275 13.40 22.93 -8.36
C LEU A 275 14.06 23.69 -9.53
N GLY A 276 13.35 24.62 -10.15
CA GLY A 276 13.86 25.46 -11.25
C GLY A 276 15.00 26.40 -10.83
N GLN A 277 15.02 26.80 -9.56
CA GLN A 277 15.97 27.78 -9.00
C GLN A 277 17.08 27.11 -8.17
N LEU A 278 17.06 25.77 -8.04
CA LEU A 278 17.95 25.03 -7.16
C LEU A 278 19.44 25.23 -7.47
N GLU A 279 19.80 25.32 -8.75
CA GLU A 279 21.20 25.45 -9.17
C GLU A 279 21.76 26.85 -8.86
N GLU A 280 20.98 27.89 -9.10
CA GLU A 280 21.34 29.28 -8.80
C GLU A 280 21.45 29.53 -7.29
N ASN A 281 20.67 28.79 -6.51
CA ASN A 281 20.59 28.95 -5.05
C ASN A 281 21.39 27.90 -4.28
N ILE A 282 22.26 27.14 -4.94
CA ILE A 282 22.97 26.03 -4.31
C ILE A 282 23.91 26.47 -3.18
N GLY A 283 24.42 27.70 -3.25
CA GLY A 283 25.25 28.30 -2.20
C GLY A 283 24.53 28.52 -0.86
N LYS A 284 23.20 28.41 -0.83
CA LYS A 284 22.40 28.44 0.41
C LYS A 284 22.42 27.11 1.16
N LEU A 285 22.93 26.03 0.54
CA LEU A 285 22.98 24.69 1.11
C LEU A 285 24.36 24.40 1.69
N ASP A 286 24.39 23.92 2.93
CA ASP A 286 25.62 23.45 3.57
C ASP A 286 25.87 21.98 3.19
N ASN A 287 26.93 21.73 2.41
CA ASN A 287 27.32 20.38 1.98
C ASN A 287 27.88 19.52 3.13
N LYS A 288 28.08 20.06 4.33
CA LYS A 288 28.44 19.27 5.51
C LYS A 288 27.24 18.61 6.18
N LYS A 289 26.03 19.16 5.98
CA LYS A 289 24.80 18.68 6.61
C LYS A 289 24.18 17.53 5.80
N GLU A 290 23.41 16.68 6.48
CA GLU A 290 22.53 15.73 5.80
C GLU A 290 21.35 16.50 5.19
N ILE A 291 21.11 16.33 3.89
CA ILE A 291 20.02 17.02 3.18
C ILE A 291 18.97 15.99 2.75
N ALA A 292 17.77 16.08 3.30
CA ALA A 292 16.61 15.35 2.79
C ALA A 292 15.84 16.27 1.83
N ILE A 293 15.71 15.87 0.57
CA ILE A 293 14.97 16.64 -0.45
C ILE A 293 13.57 16.05 -0.65
N HIS A 294 12.54 16.88 -0.55
CA HIS A 294 11.16 16.48 -0.78
C HIS A 294 10.47 17.38 -1.79
N CYS A 295 9.44 16.83 -2.42
CA CYS A 295 8.48 17.59 -3.20
C CYS A 295 7.07 17.14 -2.81
N HIS A 296 6.11 17.21 -3.74
CA HIS A 296 4.78 16.68 -3.50
C HIS A 296 4.79 15.14 -3.33
N SER A 297 5.38 14.40 -4.27
CA SER A 297 5.26 12.93 -4.36
C SER A 297 6.58 12.17 -4.59
N GLY A 298 7.73 12.85 -4.53
CA GLY A 298 9.06 12.24 -4.71
C GLY A 298 9.70 12.40 -6.10
N ALA A 299 8.91 12.60 -7.17
CA ALA A 299 9.45 12.65 -8.54
C ALA A 299 10.31 13.91 -8.82
N ARG A 300 9.82 15.09 -8.43
CA ARG A 300 10.56 16.36 -8.58
C ARG A 300 11.78 16.42 -7.67
N SER A 301 11.66 15.91 -6.44
CA SER A 301 12.78 15.86 -5.50
C SER A 301 13.85 14.87 -5.95
N TYR A 302 13.51 13.78 -6.64
CA TYR A 302 14.50 12.92 -7.28
C TYR A 302 15.33 13.67 -8.34
N LYS A 303 14.70 14.54 -9.15
CA LYS A 303 15.45 15.42 -10.08
C LYS A 303 16.38 16.37 -9.33
N GLY A 304 15.92 16.96 -8.23
CA GLY A 304 16.75 17.81 -7.37
C GLY A 304 17.90 17.05 -6.71
N TYR A 305 17.66 15.81 -6.27
CA TYR A 305 18.68 14.89 -5.76
C TYR A 305 19.80 14.68 -6.81
N LEU A 306 19.44 14.42 -8.06
CA LEU A 306 20.42 14.26 -9.14
C LEU A 306 21.21 15.56 -9.39
N LYS A 307 20.56 16.72 -9.37
CA LYS A 307 21.23 18.03 -9.49
C LYS A 307 22.25 18.26 -8.37
N LEU A 308 21.87 18.00 -7.12
CA LEU A 308 22.77 18.12 -5.96
C LEU A 308 23.92 17.12 -6.04
N LYS A 309 23.64 15.87 -6.40
CA LYS A 309 24.67 14.83 -6.59
C LYS A 309 25.71 15.26 -7.62
N HIS A 310 25.26 15.79 -8.76
CA HIS A 310 26.14 16.29 -9.83
C HIS A 310 27.01 17.46 -9.38
N LYS A 311 26.52 18.29 -8.45
CA LYS A 311 27.25 19.42 -7.85
C LYS A 311 28.15 19.01 -6.66
N GLY A 312 28.31 17.70 -6.41
CA GLY A 312 29.24 17.18 -5.42
C GLY A 312 28.67 17.05 -4.01
N PHE A 313 27.35 17.14 -3.84
CA PHE A 313 26.72 16.83 -2.56
C PHE A 313 26.74 15.32 -2.30
N LYS A 314 27.24 14.91 -1.14
CA LYS A 314 27.44 13.49 -0.80
C LYS A 314 26.36 12.94 0.13
N ASN A 315 25.91 13.72 1.11
CA ASN A 315 24.95 13.28 2.12
C ASN A 315 23.53 13.80 1.80
N ILE A 316 22.99 13.34 0.69
CA ILE A 316 21.66 13.72 0.19
C ILE A 316 20.74 12.51 0.18
N LYS A 317 19.46 12.69 0.52
CA LYS A 317 18.44 11.64 0.52
C LYS A 317 17.15 12.16 -0.10
N ASN A 318 16.49 11.36 -0.92
CA ASN A 318 15.16 11.70 -1.43
C ASN A 318 14.08 11.25 -0.43
N VAL A 319 13.14 12.12 -0.07
CA VAL A 319 12.04 11.77 0.84
C VAL A 319 10.99 10.95 0.10
N ASP A 320 10.75 9.73 0.59
CA ASP A 320 9.77 8.82 0.01
C ASP A 320 8.35 9.36 0.11
N GLY A 321 7.63 9.33 -1.02
CA GLY A 321 6.27 9.84 -1.11
C GLY A 321 6.15 11.36 -0.93
N GLY A 322 7.25 12.08 -0.66
CA GLY A 322 7.25 13.52 -0.44
C GLY A 322 6.30 13.96 0.68
N ILE A 323 5.63 15.10 0.50
CA ILE A 323 4.70 15.65 1.49
C ILE A 323 3.41 14.82 1.64
N LEU A 324 3.05 14.00 0.65
CA LEU A 324 1.87 13.13 0.72
C LEU A 324 1.96 12.08 1.84
N CYS A 325 3.18 11.76 2.28
CA CYS A 325 3.43 10.80 3.35
C CYS A 325 3.78 11.47 4.68
N TRP A 326 3.62 12.80 4.80
CA TRP A 326 3.89 13.48 6.06
C TRP A 326 2.91 12.98 7.15
N PRO A 327 3.41 12.56 8.33
CA PRO A 327 2.58 11.86 9.32
C PRO A 327 1.64 12.76 10.12
N GLU A 328 1.76 14.08 9.99
CA GLU A 328 0.96 15.06 10.74
C GLU A 328 0.07 15.89 9.83
N GLU A 329 -1.03 16.37 10.39
CA GLU A 329 -1.84 17.37 9.72
C GLU A 329 -1.07 18.68 9.59
N LEU A 330 -0.80 19.07 8.36
CA LEU A 330 -0.19 20.35 8.06
C LEU A 330 -1.26 21.44 8.04
N LYS A 331 -1.17 22.38 8.97
CA LYS A 331 -1.95 23.63 8.94
C LYS A 331 -1.56 24.43 7.70
N GLY A 332 -2.51 25.19 7.16
CA GLY A 332 -2.24 26.09 6.03
C GLY A 332 -1.11 27.06 6.36
N ALA A 333 -0.29 27.44 5.38
CA ALA A 333 0.86 28.33 5.60
C ALA A 333 0.46 29.83 5.68
N LEU A 334 -0.76 30.12 6.16
CA LEU A 334 -1.29 31.45 6.46
C LEU A 334 -1.74 31.51 7.93
#